data_AF-A0A6J1S395-F1
#
_entry.id   AF-A0A6J1S395-F1
#
_cell.length_a   1.000
_cell.length_b   1.000
_cell.length_c   1.000
_cell.angle_alpha   90.00
_cell.angle_beta   90.00
_cell.angle_gamma   90.00
#
_symmetry.space_group_name_H-M   'P 1'
#
loop_
_entity.id
_entity.type
_entity.pdbx_description
1 polymer ?
#
loop_
_entity_poly.entity_id
_entity_poly.type
_entity_poly.pdbx_seq_one_letter_code
_entity_poly.pdbx_strand_id
1 'polypeptide(L)'
;MALVMKSVFARHISASLRAAVVINRSSVAHFSINAAGKKGSQTAPEEEIKKSVFISQSKDVFSNLALEDWMYRNMDFSKHHILMLWQNSPTVVVGRHQNPWLEANPQVLSENGVEVARRNSGGGTVYHDSGNLNLTFFTARDVYNRRRNLDLVTRALFREFNLCSQVNAREDIVINGNKISGTASKLGSPNAYHHCTILVNVDKTVLHDALCKHDKGITTNATASVPSPTVNLQDVNPNVTVEKLLSALGWEFLRSSPLSLKDGGLDYASQQGGFQLVNPTEDWFPGLEEIREEFVSWAWRYGKTPKFTVSRSFPVPDMIARQSGVPLKDIKEDLAISFEVVKGVIEDVTLKIPPSMMSAKGFSGDAEVLTSLRGKRFCESAMEILGESLGQSESQHSCAEQLGTSVETEGERFVADCMRQTMMAV
;
A
#
# COMPACT_ATOMS: atom_id res chain seq x y z
N MET A 1 26.81 -11.82 20.09
CA MET A 1 26.26 -11.20 18.85
C MET A 1 25.37 -9.98 19.07
N ALA A 2 24.88 -9.67 20.28
CA ALA A 2 24.01 -8.51 20.55
C ALA A 2 24.73 -7.14 20.69
N LEU A 3 26.07 -7.10 20.73
CA LEU A 3 26.83 -5.86 20.92
C LEU A 3 27.18 -5.13 19.60
N VAL A 4 27.16 -5.83 18.47
CA VAL A 4 27.60 -5.28 17.17
C VAL A 4 26.49 -4.49 16.47
N MET A 5 25.21 -4.80 16.74
CA MET A 5 24.06 -4.08 16.17
C MET A 5 23.85 -2.65 16.72
N LYS A 6 24.38 -2.33 17.91
CA LYS A 6 24.31 -0.96 18.47
C LYS A 6 25.13 0.06 17.68
N SER A 7 26.19 -0.36 16.97
CA SER A 7 27.19 0.57 16.43
C SER A 7 26.94 1.02 14.98
N VAL A 8 26.08 0.32 14.24
CA VAL A 8 25.86 0.60 12.80
C VAL A 8 24.76 1.65 12.61
N PHE A 9 23.67 1.58 13.39
CA PHE A 9 22.54 2.51 13.26
C PHE A 9 22.76 3.85 13.93
N ALA A 10 23.51 3.88 15.05
CA ALA A 10 23.88 5.12 15.72
C ALA A 10 24.72 6.05 14.83
N ARG A 11 25.37 5.56 13.77
CA ARG A 11 26.24 6.37 12.90
C ARG A 11 25.50 7.35 11.99
N HIS A 12 24.22 7.12 11.68
CA HIS A 12 23.46 7.92 10.71
C HIS A 12 22.53 8.97 11.34
N ILE A 13 22.44 9.00 12.67
CA ILE A 13 21.69 10.04 13.37
C ILE A 13 22.58 11.28 13.47
N SER A 14 22.11 12.44 13.00
CA SER A 14 22.86 13.71 13.10
C SER A 14 23.27 13.97 14.56
N ALA A 15 24.40 14.65 14.77
CA ALA A 15 24.86 14.99 16.11
C ALA A 15 23.78 15.72 16.94
N SER A 16 22.90 16.48 16.28
CA SER A 16 21.79 17.20 16.91
C SER A 16 20.66 16.29 17.40
N LEU A 17 20.36 15.16 16.73
CA LEU A 17 19.37 14.20 17.24
C LEU A 17 19.98 13.32 18.34
N ARG A 18 21.27 12.96 18.25
CA ARG A 18 21.91 12.10 19.26
C ARG A 18 21.88 12.69 20.67
N ALA A 19 21.90 14.02 20.78
CA ALA A 19 21.77 14.71 22.06
C ALA A 19 20.32 14.74 22.61
N ALA A 20 19.31 14.55 21.75
CA ALA A 20 17.88 14.68 22.10
C ALA A 20 17.14 13.34 22.22
N VAL A 21 17.74 12.24 21.76
CA VAL A 21 17.15 10.91 21.77
C VAL A 21 17.40 10.24 23.12
N VAL A 22 16.33 10.05 23.90
CA VAL A 22 16.38 9.20 25.09
C VAL A 22 16.00 7.77 24.69
N ILE A 23 16.98 6.86 24.72
CA ILE A 23 16.72 5.41 24.56
C ILE A 23 16.30 4.87 25.92
N ASN A 24 15.01 4.88 26.22
CA ASN A 24 14.50 4.34 27.47
C ASN A 24 13.66 3.08 27.22
N ARG A 25 14.25 1.90 27.46
CA ARG A 25 13.50 0.62 27.45
C ARG A 25 12.41 0.59 28.52
N SER A 26 12.56 1.37 29.60
CA SER A 26 11.69 1.38 30.78
C SER A 26 10.45 2.26 30.63
N SER A 27 10.39 3.18 29.66
CA SER A 27 9.23 4.06 29.48
C SER A 27 8.13 3.44 28.63
N VAL A 28 8.46 2.48 27.75
CA VAL A 28 7.47 1.84 26.88
C VAL A 28 6.57 0.88 27.69
N ALA A 29 7.13 0.21 28.69
CA ALA A 29 6.38 -0.65 29.62
C ALA A 29 5.41 0.11 30.56
N HIS A 30 5.53 1.45 30.62
CA HIS A 30 4.67 2.31 31.46
C HIS A 30 3.60 3.08 30.67
N PHE A 31 3.49 2.91 29.35
CA PHE A 31 2.28 3.35 28.65
C PHE A 31 1.14 2.48 29.14
N SER A 32 0.34 3.02 30.07
CA SER A 32 -0.76 2.31 30.71
C SER A 32 -1.61 1.63 29.65
N ILE A 33 -1.56 0.30 29.62
CA ILE A 33 -2.54 -0.56 28.96
C ILE A 33 -3.82 -0.45 29.80
N ASN A 34 -4.45 0.71 29.79
CA ASN A 34 -5.79 0.86 30.31
C ASN A 34 -6.71 0.35 29.20
N ALA A 35 -7.14 -0.90 29.33
CA ALA A 35 -8.20 -1.47 28.52
C ALA A 35 -9.32 -0.42 28.37
N ALA A 36 -9.67 -0.10 27.13
CA ALA A 36 -10.64 0.93 26.79
C ALA A 36 -12.02 0.60 27.42
N GLY A 37 -12.23 1.08 28.65
CA GLY A 37 -13.52 1.10 29.30
C GLY A 37 -14.41 2.09 28.57
N LYS A 38 -15.63 1.66 28.20
CA LYS A 38 -16.68 2.47 27.54
C LYS A 38 -17.13 3.66 28.40
N LYS A 39 -16.31 4.71 28.52
CA LYS A 39 -16.73 6.05 28.90
C LYS A 39 -16.32 6.99 27.77
N GLY A 40 -17.24 7.85 27.33
CA GLY A 40 -16.96 8.85 26.31
C GLY A 40 -15.72 9.64 26.71
N SER A 41 -14.60 9.39 26.02
CA SER A 41 -13.33 10.05 26.30
C SER A 41 -13.40 11.43 25.67
N GLN A 42 -13.66 12.45 26.49
CA GLN A 42 -13.45 13.84 26.10
C GLN A 42 -11.96 14.14 26.23
N THR A 43 -11.41 14.88 25.25
CA THR A 43 -10.03 15.35 25.35
C THR A 43 -9.84 16.22 26.59
N ALA A 44 -8.72 16.04 27.28
CA ALA A 44 -8.38 16.80 28.47
C ALA A 44 -8.12 18.29 28.14
N PRO A 45 -8.13 19.18 29.14
CA PRO A 45 -7.66 20.55 28.96
C PRO A 45 -6.26 20.60 28.33
N GLU A 46 -6.01 21.61 27.50
CA GLU A 46 -4.79 21.71 26.69
C GLU A 46 -3.50 21.59 27.50
N GLU A 47 -3.50 22.14 28.71
CA GLU A 47 -2.36 22.17 29.63
C GLU A 47 -2.00 20.77 30.17
N GLU A 48 -2.95 19.83 30.15
CA GLU A 48 -2.73 18.44 30.56
C GLU A 48 -2.24 17.56 29.42
N ILE A 49 -2.36 18.01 28.17
CA ILE A 49 -1.98 17.22 27.00
C ILE A 49 -0.46 17.24 26.82
N LYS A 50 0.17 16.09 27.06
CA LYS A 50 1.59 15.87 26.75
C LYS A 50 1.78 15.53 25.29
N LYS A 51 2.98 15.80 24.76
CA LYS A 51 3.37 15.42 23.39
C LYS A 51 4.66 14.63 23.36
N SER A 52 4.75 13.67 22.44
CA SER A 52 6.00 12.94 22.17
C SER A 52 6.23 12.75 20.68
N VAL A 53 7.50 12.67 20.28
CA VAL A 53 7.91 12.29 18.93
C VAL A 53 8.50 10.90 18.98
N PHE A 54 7.86 9.94 18.30
CA PHE A 54 8.36 8.58 18.19
C PHE A 54 9.00 8.39 16.84
N ILE A 55 10.17 7.76 16.79
CA ILE A 55 10.87 7.45 15.53
C ILE A 55 11.00 5.94 15.42
N SER A 56 10.39 5.36 14.40
CA SER A 56 10.54 3.92 14.16
C SER A 56 11.94 3.61 13.68
N GLN A 57 12.55 2.58 14.28
CA GLN A 57 13.84 2.05 13.85
C GLN A 57 13.71 1.07 12.67
N SER A 58 12.50 0.59 12.36
CA SER A 58 12.27 -0.35 11.26
C SER A 58 12.10 0.37 9.91
N LYS A 59 12.57 -0.29 8.86
CA LYS A 59 12.27 0.04 7.46
C LYS A 59 11.28 -0.93 6.82
N ASP A 60 10.82 -1.94 7.57
CA ASP A 60 9.75 -2.85 7.12
C ASP A 60 8.40 -2.13 7.18
N VAL A 61 7.75 -2.00 6.03
CA VAL A 61 6.42 -1.39 5.92
C VAL A 61 5.39 -2.11 6.79
N PHE A 62 5.48 -3.44 6.91
CA PHE A 62 4.51 -4.21 7.66
C PHE A 62 4.67 -3.99 9.17
N SER A 63 5.89 -4.02 9.69
CA SER A 63 6.18 -3.62 11.08
C SER A 63 5.72 -2.19 11.37
N ASN A 64 5.95 -1.24 10.46
CA ASN A 64 5.57 0.15 10.69
C ASN A 64 4.05 0.38 10.66
N LEU A 65 3.32 -0.27 9.74
CA LEU A 65 1.86 -0.24 9.70
C LEU A 65 1.24 -0.97 10.90
N ALA A 66 1.85 -2.08 11.33
CA ALA A 66 1.43 -2.77 12.54
C ALA A 66 1.63 -1.89 13.77
N LEU A 67 2.74 -1.16 13.86
CA LEU A 67 3.02 -0.24 14.95
C LEU A 67 2.03 0.95 14.93
N GLU A 68 1.71 1.51 13.76
CA GLU A 68 0.69 2.56 13.62
C GLU A 68 -0.66 2.09 14.17
N ASP A 69 -1.08 0.87 13.80
CA ASP A 69 -2.36 0.32 14.24
C ASP A 69 -2.35 -0.13 15.70
N TRP A 70 -1.23 -0.63 16.21
CA TRP A 70 -1.05 -0.95 17.62
C TRP A 70 -1.19 0.29 18.49
N MET A 71 -0.49 1.40 18.14
CA MET A 71 -0.62 2.66 18.87
C MET A 71 -2.07 3.16 18.82
N TYR A 72 -2.69 3.09 17.64
CA TYR A 72 -4.08 3.49 17.45
C TYR A 72 -5.07 2.72 18.35
N ARG A 73 -4.87 1.40 18.51
CA ARG A 73 -5.76 0.53 19.29
C ARG A 73 -5.50 0.57 20.81
N ASN A 74 -4.24 0.76 21.22
CA ASN A 74 -3.81 0.51 22.60
C ASN A 74 -3.45 1.77 23.41
N MET A 75 -3.24 2.93 22.76
CA MET A 75 -2.89 4.16 23.46
C MET A 75 -4.09 5.09 23.67
N ASP A 76 -4.07 5.82 24.78
CA ASP A 76 -5.04 6.88 25.08
C ASP A 76 -4.52 8.24 24.63
N PHE A 77 -5.15 8.80 23.60
CA PHE A 77 -4.77 10.09 23.04
C PHE A 77 -5.55 11.28 23.61
N SER A 78 -6.34 11.10 24.68
CA SER A 78 -7.05 12.20 25.37
C SER A 78 -6.13 13.13 26.14
N LYS A 79 -4.96 12.64 26.57
CA LYS A 79 -3.94 13.37 27.35
C LYS A 79 -2.54 13.28 26.74
N HIS A 80 -2.37 12.57 25.64
CA HIS A 80 -1.06 12.36 25.02
C HIS A 80 -1.18 12.39 23.50
N HIS A 81 -0.62 13.39 22.83
CA HIS A 81 -0.54 13.42 21.37
C HIS A 81 0.83 12.92 20.90
N ILE A 82 0.86 12.14 19.83
CA ILE A 82 2.10 11.54 19.32
C ILE A 82 2.30 11.89 17.86
N LEU A 83 3.53 12.29 17.52
CA LEU A 83 4.00 12.31 16.15
C LEU A 83 4.94 11.12 15.95
N MET A 84 4.50 10.13 15.18
CA MET A 84 5.35 9.03 14.75
C MET A 84 6.01 9.39 13.41
N LEU A 85 7.34 9.29 13.36
CA LEU A 85 8.17 9.53 12.18
C LEU A 85 8.78 8.20 11.75
N TRP A 86 8.63 7.83 10.48
CA TRP A 86 8.99 6.51 10.00
C TRP A 86 9.28 6.52 8.50
N GLN A 87 10.00 5.51 8.03
CA GLN A 87 10.38 5.35 6.64
C GLN A 87 10.34 3.87 6.28
N ASN A 88 10.18 3.57 4.99
CA ASN A 88 10.15 2.19 4.53
C ASN A 88 11.25 1.96 3.49
N SER A 89 11.67 0.71 3.35
CA SER A 89 12.30 0.21 2.13
C SER A 89 11.33 0.37 0.94
N PRO A 90 11.81 0.23 -0.32
CA PRO A 90 10.96 0.34 -1.51
C PRO A 90 9.63 -0.41 -1.36
N THR A 91 8.51 0.31 -1.42
CA THR A 91 7.17 -0.25 -1.23
C THR A 91 6.11 0.61 -1.90
N VAL A 92 5.15 -0.03 -2.57
CA VAL A 92 3.88 0.58 -2.95
C VAL A 92 2.83 0.38 -1.86
N VAL A 93 2.27 1.47 -1.35
CA VAL A 93 1.25 1.45 -0.29
C VAL A 93 -0.11 1.85 -0.86
N VAL A 94 -1.00 0.87 -1.02
CA VAL A 94 -2.36 1.07 -1.51
C VAL A 94 -3.33 1.41 -0.37
N GLY A 95 -4.34 2.22 -0.67
CA GLY A 95 -5.41 2.56 0.27
C GLY A 95 -6.34 1.39 0.59
N ARG A 96 -7.11 1.52 1.67
CA ARG A 96 -7.97 0.46 2.22
C ARG A 96 -8.94 -0.17 1.22
N HIS A 97 -9.44 0.60 0.25
CA HIS A 97 -10.48 0.23 -0.72
C HIS A 97 -9.99 0.25 -2.18
N GLN A 98 -8.67 0.23 -2.39
CA GLN A 98 -8.08 0.24 -3.73
C GLN A 98 -7.86 -1.16 -4.29
N ASN A 99 -7.71 -1.24 -5.60
CA ASN A 99 -7.33 -2.45 -6.32
C ASN A 99 -5.82 -2.41 -6.62
N PRO A 100 -4.98 -3.24 -5.98
CA PRO A 100 -3.53 -3.20 -6.17
C PRO A 100 -3.13 -3.59 -7.60
N TRP A 101 -3.90 -4.46 -8.25
CA TRP A 101 -3.70 -4.81 -9.65
C TRP A 101 -3.94 -3.64 -10.60
N LEU A 102 -4.79 -2.68 -10.24
CA LEU A 102 -5.00 -1.47 -11.06
C LEU A 102 -4.00 -0.36 -10.74
N GLU A 103 -3.52 -0.32 -9.51
CA GLU A 103 -2.76 0.82 -8.96
C GLU A 103 -1.24 0.61 -8.93
N ALA A 104 -0.77 -0.62 -9.21
CA ALA A 104 0.64 -0.95 -9.22
C ALA A 104 1.05 -1.77 -10.44
N ASN A 105 2.33 -1.67 -10.83
CA ASN A 105 2.92 -2.41 -11.93
C ASN A 105 3.72 -3.63 -11.43
N PRO A 106 3.15 -4.85 -11.41
CA PRO A 106 3.78 -6.01 -10.78
C PRO A 106 5.16 -6.36 -11.36
N GLN A 107 5.39 -6.11 -12.65
CA GLN A 107 6.68 -6.36 -13.29
C GLN A 107 7.78 -5.49 -12.66
N VAL A 108 7.55 -4.17 -12.61
CA VAL A 108 8.49 -3.21 -12.01
C VAL A 108 8.70 -3.52 -10.53
N LEU A 109 7.64 -3.93 -9.83
CA LEU A 109 7.75 -4.27 -8.42
C LEU A 109 8.68 -5.47 -8.19
N SER A 110 8.51 -6.54 -8.96
CA SER A 110 9.34 -7.74 -8.85
C SER A 110 10.81 -7.44 -9.19
N GLU A 111 11.07 -6.75 -10.30
CA GLU A 111 12.42 -6.42 -10.77
C GLU A 111 13.19 -5.52 -9.79
N ASN A 112 12.49 -4.64 -9.06
CA ASN A 112 13.11 -3.68 -8.14
C ASN A 112 12.97 -4.09 -6.65
N GLY A 113 12.45 -5.28 -6.36
CA GLY A 113 12.24 -5.76 -4.99
C GLY A 113 11.30 -4.85 -4.17
N VAL A 114 10.26 -4.31 -4.82
CA VAL A 114 9.30 -3.39 -4.21
C VAL A 114 8.12 -4.18 -3.67
N GLU A 115 7.85 -4.03 -2.37
CA GLU A 115 6.70 -4.68 -1.73
C GLU A 115 5.38 -3.99 -2.06
N VAL A 116 4.27 -4.73 -1.98
CA VAL A 116 2.91 -4.15 -1.94
C VAL A 116 2.37 -4.25 -0.53
N ALA A 117 1.96 -3.12 0.04
CA ALA A 117 1.30 -3.06 1.33
C ALA A 117 -0.07 -2.40 1.20
N ARG A 118 -1.03 -2.83 2.03
CA ARG A 118 -2.33 -2.16 2.17
C ARG A 118 -2.42 -1.52 3.53
N ARG A 119 -2.69 -0.21 3.58
CA ARG A 119 -2.88 0.51 4.84
C ARG A 119 -4.34 0.48 5.31
N ASN A 120 -4.53 0.80 6.59
CA ASN A 120 -5.86 0.87 7.21
C ASN A 120 -6.68 2.09 6.76
N SER A 121 -6.02 3.19 6.40
CA SER A 121 -6.66 4.43 5.95
C SER A 121 -7.11 4.36 4.48
N GLY A 122 -8.06 5.22 4.12
CA GLY A 122 -8.48 5.41 2.73
C GLY A 122 -7.47 6.20 1.89
N GLY A 123 -7.91 6.71 0.73
CA GLY A 123 -7.09 7.52 -0.17
C GLY A 123 -6.40 6.70 -1.28
N GLY A 124 -5.55 7.39 -2.06
CA GLY A 124 -4.84 6.84 -3.23
C GLY A 124 -3.56 6.07 -2.90
N THR A 125 -2.90 5.56 -3.93
CA THR A 125 -1.67 4.79 -3.83
C THR A 125 -0.46 5.72 -3.84
N VAL A 126 0.56 5.37 -3.06
CA VAL A 126 1.83 6.09 -2.97
C VAL A 126 2.99 5.11 -3.01
N TYR A 127 4.13 5.57 -3.51
CA TYR A 127 5.40 4.83 -3.46
C TYR A 127 6.29 5.39 -2.35
N HIS A 128 6.91 4.51 -1.58
CA HIS A 128 7.86 4.83 -0.52
C HIS A 128 9.21 4.22 -0.85
N ASP A 129 10.27 4.93 -0.50
CA ASP A 129 11.63 4.41 -0.36
C ASP A 129 12.35 5.16 0.78
N SER A 130 13.66 5.00 0.88
CA SER A 130 14.48 5.70 1.89
C SER A 130 14.52 7.23 1.73
N GLY A 131 14.13 7.77 0.58
CA GLY A 131 14.00 9.20 0.30
C GLY A 131 12.62 9.77 0.63
N ASN A 132 11.67 8.94 1.08
CA ASN A 132 10.36 9.36 1.56
C ASN A 132 10.31 9.32 3.10
N LEU A 133 9.79 10.38 3.71
CA LEU A 133 9.51 10.44 5.15
C LEU A 133 8.01 10.34 5.41
N ASN A 134 7.60 9.40 6.24
CA ASN A 134 6.22 9.26 6.69
C ASN A 134 6.05 9.88 8.08
N LEU A 135 4.92 10.54 8.28
CA LEU A 135 4.50 11.13 9.54
C LEU A 135 3.12 10.59 9.89
N THR A 136 2.90 10.20 11.14
CA THR A 136 1.57 9.90 11.66
C THR A 136 1.31 10.73 12.92
N PHE A 137 0.29 11.58 12.87
CA PHE A 137 -0.21 12.37 14.00
C PHE A 137 -1.35 11.61 14.66
N PHE A 138 -1.15 11.21 15.91
CA PHE A 138 -2.16 10.59 16.76
C PHE A 138 -2.76 11.60 17.72
N THR A 139 -4.10 11.68 17.72
CA THR A 139 -4.88 12.52 18.64
C THR A 139 -6.17 11.81 19.01
N ALA A 140 -6.85 12.29 20.04
CA ALA A 140 -8.26 11.95 20.22
C ALA A 140 -9.10 12.47 19.03
N ARG A 141 -10.26 11.84 18.81
CA ARG A 141 -11.12 12.05 17.63
C ARG A 141 -11.81 13.40 17.62
N ASP A 142 -12.19 13.93 18.77
CA ASP A 142 -12.85 15.23 18.95
C ASP A 142 -11.94 16.42 18.63
N VAL A 143 -10.61 16.28 18.83
CA VAL A 143 -9.61 17.31 18.53
C VAL A 143 -8.82 17.05 17.24
N TYR A 144 -9.20 16.03 16.48
CA TYR A 144 -8.62 15.73 15.18
C TYR A 144 -8.75 16.91 14.23
N ASN A 145 -7.63 17.39 13.69
CA ASN A 145 -7.61 18.46 12.71
C ASN A 145 -6.48 18.24 11.70
N ARG A 146 -6.85 17.82 10.48
CA ARG A 146 -5.88 17.54 9.41
C ARG A 146 -5.13 18.79 8.98
N ARG A 147 -5.86 19.89 8.73
CA ARG A 147 -5.29 21.15 8.27
C ARG A 147 -4.23 21.67 9.22
N ARG A 148 -4.49 21.62 10.53
CA ARG A 148 -3.51 21.99 11.58
C ARG A 148 -2.21 21.19 11.46
N ASN A 149 -2.30 19.89 11.25
CA ASN A 149 -1.11 19.03 11.11
C ASN A 149 -0.30 19.41 9.87
N LEU A 150 -0.96 19.77 8.76
CA LEU A 150 -0.27 20.17 7.53
C LEU A 150 0.34 21.56 7.63
N ASP A 151 -0.34 22.52 8.26
CA ASP A 151 0.19 23.85 8.52
C ASP A 151 1.41 23.80 9.48
N LEU A 152 1.46 22.81 10.37
CA LEU A 152 2.65 22.51 11.18
C LEU A 152 3.83 22.06 10.31
N VAL A 153 3.58 21.16 9.35
CA VAL A 153 4.59 20.70 8.39
C VAL A 153 5.11 21.85 7.53
N THR A 154 4.22 22.70 6.98
CA THR A 154 4.64 23.85 6.17
C THR A 154 5.46 24.85 6.98
N ARG A 155 5.11 25.05 8.26
CA ARG A 155 5.89 25.90 9.17
C ARG A 155 7.28 25.33 9.46
N ALA A 156 7.40 24.02 9.66
CA ALA A 156 8.70 23.38 9.84
C ALA A 156 9.60 23.55 8.60
N LEU A 157 9.02 23.35 7.41
CA LEU A 157 9.72 23.52 6.13
C LEU A 157 10.21 24.96 5.93
N PHE A 158 9.37 25.94 6.25
CA PHE A 158 9.75 27.35 6.17
C PHE A 158 10.84 27.71 7.18
N ARG A 159 10.68 27.30 8.45
CA ARG A 159 11.60 27.66 9.53
C ARG A 159 13.00 27.09 9.32
N GLU A 160 13.11 25.82 8.94
CA GLU A 160 14.40 25.14 8.82
C GLU A 160 15.06 25.38 7.46
N PHE A 161 14.28 25.43 6.38
CA PHE A 161 14.82 25.39 5.01
C PHE A 161 14.44 26.60 4.15
N ASN A 162 13.69 27.56 4.70
CA ASN A 162 13.14 28.71 3.97
C ASN A 162 12.31 28.27 2.74
N LEU A 163 11.60 27.15 2.85
CA LEU A 163 10.77 26.61 1.78
C LEU A 163 9.30 27.04 1.93
N CYS A 164 8.85 27.91 1.03
CA CYS A 164 7.46 28.35 0.95
C CYS A 164 6.57 27.27 0.33
N SER A 165 6.00 26.42 1.18
CA SER A 165 5.02 25.40 0.80
C SER A 165 3.59 25.83 1.16
N GLN A 166 2.60 25.29 0.46
CA GLN A 166 1.19 25.59 0.67
C GLN A 166 0.37 24.31 0.78
N VAL A 167 -0.69 24.35 1.59
CA VAL A 167 -1.65 23.26 1.66
C VAL A 167 -2.82 23.59 0.72
N ASN A 168 -3.01 22.78 -0.31
CA ASN A 168 -4.04 23.00 -1.34
C ASN A 168 -5.45 22.61 -0.86
N ALA A 169 -6.46 22.78 -1.72
CA ALA A 169 -7.86 22.46 -1.42
C ALA A 169 -8.13 20.96 -1.15
N ARG A 170 -7.26 20.07 -1.64
CA ARG A 170 -7.32 18.61 -1.40
C ARG A 170 -6.52 18.18 -0.17
N GLU A 171 -5.98 19.15 0.58
CA GLU A 171 -5.11 18.90 1.72
C GLU A 171 -3.84 18.11 1.35
N ASP A 172 -3.30 18.36 0.15
CA ASP A 172 -1.91 18.03 -0.21
C ASP A 172 -0.99 19.22 0.14
N ILE A 173 0.28 18.95 0.43
CA ILE A 173 1.30 20.01 0.50
C ILE A 173 1.99 20.14 -0.87
N VAL A 174 2.06 21.37 -1.37
CA VAL A 174 2.63 21.70 -2.68
C VAL A 174 3.70 22.79 -2.58
N ILE A 175 4.68 22.74 -3.49
CA ILE A 175 5.65 23.80 -3.76
C ILE A 175 5.57 24.12 -5.26
N ASN A 176 5.35 25.39 -5.61
CA ASN A 176 5.20 25.83 -7.00
C ASN A 176 4.18 25.00 -7.80
N GLY A 177 3.08 24.59 -7.16
CA GLY A 177 2.03 23.76 -7.76
C GLY A 177 2.33 22.25 -7.81
N ASN A 178 3.56 21.82 -7.54
CA ASN A 178 3.94 20.41 -7.52
C ASN A 178 3.78 19.81 -6.12
N LYS A 179 3.24 18.60 -6.04
CA LYS A 179 2.98 17.89 -4.79
C LYS A 179 4.26 17.35 -4.17
N ILE A 180 4.46 17.65 -2.89
CA ILE A 180 5.54 17.08 -2.07
C ILE A 180 5.02 16.12 -1.00
N SER A 181 3.72 16.17 -0.69
CA SER A 181 3.10 15.39 0.39
C SER A 181 1.68 14.97 0.03
N GLY A 182 1.37 13.70 0.22
CA GLY A 182 -0.01 13.17 0.19
C GLY A 182 -0.47 12.76 1.58
N THR A 183 -1.78 12.81 1.81
CA THR A 183 -2.38 12.62 3.14
C THR A 183 -3.48 11.56 3.13
N ALA A 184 -3.67 10.90 4.27
CA ALA A 184 -4.79 10.02 4.54
C ALA A 184 -5.02 9.91 6.06
N SER A 185 -6.20 9.43 6.46
CA SER A 185 -6.57 9.34 7.88
C SER A 185 -7.40 8.11 8.18
N LYS A 186 -7.35 7.67 9.43
CA LYS A 186 -8.30 6.72 10.03
C LYS A 186 -8.98 7.41 11.20
N LEU A 187 -10.31 7.44 11.15
CA LEU A 187 -11.14 8.07 12.18
C LEU A 187 -11.96 6.98 12.87
N GLY A 188 -11.76 6.79 14.16
CA GLY A 188 -12.65 6.01 15.02
C GLY A 188 -12.91 6.74 16.32
N SER A 189 -13.68 6.15 17.22
CA SER A 189 -13.85 6.66 18.58
C SER A 189 -13.18 5.67 19.55
N PRO A 190 -12.36 6.13 20.50
CA PRO A 190 -12.06 7.53 20.81
C PRO A 190 -10.91 8.15 19.99
N ASN A 191 -10.19 7.36 19.20
CA ASN A 191 -8.90 7.76 18.62
C ASN A 191 -9.00 8.10 17.13
N ALA A 192 -8.13 9.01 16.67
CA ALA A 192 -7.93 9.30 15.26
C ALA A 192 -6.43 9.38 14.94
N TYR A 193 -6.08 9.05 13.71
CA TYR A 193 -4.77 9.42 13.18
C TYR A 193 -4.86 10.04 11.79
N HIS A 194 -3.95 10.97 11.53
CA HIS A 194 -3.66 11.54 10.22
C HIS A 194 -2.23 11.19 9.88
N HIS A 195 -2.01 10.51 8.75
CA HIS A 195 -0.67 10.33 8.23
C HIS A 195 -0.45 11.04 6.91
N CYS A 196 0.80 11.40 6.65
CA CYS A 196 1.22 11.97 5.40
C CYS A 196 2.63 11.54 5.03
N THR A 197 2.92 11.62 3.74
CA THR A 197 4.25 11.37 3.16
C THR A 197 4.95 12.70 2.91
N ILE A 198 6.28 12.74 2.85
CA ILE A 198 7.03 13.88 2.33
C ILE A 198 8.16 13.36 1.45
N LEU A 199 8.12 13.76 0.18
CA LEU A 199 9.11 13.40 -0.84
C LEU A 199 10.38 14.23 -0.61
N VAL A 200 11.40 13.65 0.01
CA VAL A 200 12.67 14.34 0.27
C VAL A 200 13.62 14.17 -0.91
N ASN A 201 13.91 12.91 -1.26
CA ASN A 201 14.78 12.51 -2.36
C ASN A 201 14.42 11.10 -2.84
N VAL A 202 13.16 10.91 -3.24
CA VAL A 202 12.65 9.63 -3.74
C VAL A 202 13.17 9.37 -5.15
N ASP A 203 13.42 8.11 -5.51
CA ASP A 203 13.65 7.74 -6.91
C ASP A 203 12.35 7.94 -7.72
N LYS A 204 12.28 9.07 -8.43
CA LYS A 204 11.09 9.45 -9.21
C LYS A 204 10.87 8.53 -10.42
N THR A 205 11.91 7.87 -10.92
CA THR A 205 11.80 6.92 -12.04
C THR A 205 11.08 5.68 -11.56
N VAL A 206 11.58 5.06 -10.48
CA VAL A 206 10.94 3.88 -9.88
C VAL A 206 9.53 4.22 -9.39
N LEU A 207 9.32 5.38 -8.78
CA LEU A 207 7.99 5.85 -8.38
C LEU A 207 7.02 5.89 -9.57
N HIS A 208 7.44 6.49 -10.68
CA HIS A 208 6.60 6.63 -11.86
C HIS A 208 6.27 5.26 -12.46
N ASP A 209 7.27 4.41 -12.60
CA ASP A 209 7.12 3.11 -13.26
C ASP A 209 6.32 2.12 -12.40
N ALA A 210 6.51 2.16 -11.08
CA ALA A 210 5.78 1.33 -10.12
C ALA A 210 4.28 1.68 -10.05
N LEU A 211 3.93 2.95 -10.29
CA LEU A 211 2.55 3.46 -10.23
C LEU A 211 1.93 3.70 -11.62
N CYS A 212 2.62 3.30 -12.69
CA CYS A 212 2.17 3.50 -14.05
C CYS A 212 0.88 2.72 -14.31
N LYS A 213 -0.12 3.40 -14.88
CA LYS A 213 -1.40 2.79 -15.25
C LYS A 213 -1.34 2.28 -16.67
N HIS A 214 -1.54 0.98 -16.85
CA HIS A 214 -1.77 0.36 -18.16
C HIS A 214 -3.25 -0.02 -18.31
N ASP A 215 -3.71 -0.18 -19.55
CA ASP A 215 -5.01 -0.81 -19.78
C ASP A 215 -4.91 -2.30 -19.49
N LYS A 216 -5.44 -2.65 -18.32
CA LYS A 216 -5.43 -4.01 -17.77
C LYS A 216 -6.74 -4.76 -18.04
N GLY A 217 -7.69 -4.16 -18.77
CA GLY A 217 -9.02 -4.76 -18.96
C GLY A 217 -9.79 -4.96 -17.65
N ILE A 218 -9.43 -4.22 -16.59
CA ILE A 218 -10.05 -4.33 -15.27
C ILE A 218 -11.28 -3.43 -15.20
N THR A 219 -12.42 -4.01 -14.80
CA THR A 219 -13.62 -3.27 -14.40
C THR A 219 -13.85 -3.44 -12.89
N THR A 220 -13.93 -2.33 -12.13
CA THR A 220 -14.08 -2.36 -10.67
C THR A 220 -14.70 -1.07 -10.12
N ASN A 221 -15.29 -1.15 -8.91
CA ASN A 221 -15.74 0.00 -8.11
C ASN A 221 -14.72 0.41 -7.04
N ALA A 222 -13.47 -0.08 -7.13
CA ALA A 222 -12.42 0.28 -6.20
C ALA A 222 -12.06 1.78 -6.29
N THR A 223 -11.59 2.35 -5.17
CA THR A 223 -11.17 3.75 -5.14
C THR A 223 -9.94 3.96 -6.03
N ALA A 224 -10.07 4.81 -7.04
CA ALA A 224 -8.98 5.17 -7.94
C ALA A 224 -8.04 6.21 -7.31
N SER A 225 -6.74 6.10 -7.58
CA SER A 225 -5.80 7.19 -7.26
C SER A 225 -6.00 8.38 -8.21
N VAL A 226 -5.76 9.58 -7.69
CA VAL A 226 -5.71 10.83 -8.47
C VAL A 226 -4.26 11.20 -8.72
N PRO A 227 -3.74 11.07 -9.95
CA PRO A 227 -2.38 11.46 -10.29
C PRO A 227 -2.15 12.95 -10.04
N SER A 228 -0.94 13.33 -9.67
CA SER A 228 -0.54 14.72 -9.51
C SER A 228 0.96 14.85 -9.77
N PRO A 229 1.42 15.92 -10.45
CA PRO A 229 2.85 16.20 -10.59
C PRO A 229 3.51 16.28 -9.21
N THR A 230 4.66 15.62 -9.06
CA THR A 230 5.42 15.57 -7.80
C THR A 230 6.79 16.20 -7.96
N VAL A 231 7.36 16.66 -6.83
CA VAL A 231 8.73 17.18 -6.76
C VAL A 231 9.38 16.72 -5.47
N ASN A 232 10.69 16.45 -5.49
CA ASN A 232 11.45 16.19 -4.27
C ASN A 232 11.83 17.51 -3.61
N LEU A 233 11.87 17.56 -2.28
CA LEU A 233 12.38 18.73 -1.56
C LEU A 233 13.84 19.04 -1.94
N GLN A 234 14.66 18.00 -2.19
CA GLN A 234 16.05 18.18 -2.55
C GLN A 234 16.24 18.81 -3.94
N ASP A 235 15.26 18.68 -4.85
CA ASP A 235 15.26 19.36 -6.15
C ASP A 235 15.10 20.89 -5.98
N VAL A 236 14.46 21.33 -4.90
CA VAL A 236 14.18 22.75 -4.61
C VAL A 236 15.26 23.34 -3.71
N ASN A 237 15.68 22.58 -2.69
CA ASN A 237 16.76 22.96 -1.79
C ASN A 237 17.66 21.75 -1.50
N PRO A 238 18.87 21.69 -2.09
CA PRO A 238 19.79 20.55 -1.95
C PRO A 238 20.23 20.25 -0.51
N ASN A 239 20.06 21.20 0.41
CA ASN A 239 20.44 21.05 1.82
C ASN A 239 19.44 20.21 2.64
N VAL A 240 18.25 19.95 2.10
CA VAL A 240 17.24 19.13 2.76
C VAL A 240 17.68 17.67 2.72
N THR A 241 17.76 17.06 3.91
CA THR A 241 17.92 15.61 4.07
C THR A 241 16.78 15.08 4.94
N VAL A 242 16.54 13.77 4.87
CA VAL A 242 15.52 13.12 5.69
C VAL A 242 15.77 13.38 7.17
N GLU A 243 17.01 13.30 7.63
CA GLU A 243 17.39 13.46 9.04
C GLU A 243 17.12 14.89 9.53
N LYS A 244 17.48 15.90 8.72
CA LYS A 244 17.20 17.31 9.05
C LYS A 244 15.70 17.58 9.07
N LEU A 245 14.97 17.06 8.09
CA LEU A 245 13.52 17.23 8.02
C LEU A 245 12.83 16.57 9.22
N LEU A 246 13.22 15.33 9.56
CA LEU A 246 12.73 14.62 10.74
C LEU A 246 12.96 15.43 12.03
N SER A 247 14.18 15.98 12.19
CA SER A 247 14.51 16.88 13.31
C SER A 247 13.59 18.09 13.36
N ALA A 248 13.47 18.80 12.24
CA ALA A 248 12.69 20.03 12.13
C ALA A 248 11.21 19.79 12.46
N LEU A 249 10.62 18.72 11.91
CA LEU A 249 9.23 18.33 12.16
C LEU A 249 8.99 17.97 13.62
N GLY A 250 9.88 17.18 14.22
CA GLY A 250 9.74 16.79 15.61
C GLY A 250 9.83 17.99 16.55
N TRP A 251 10.80 18.90 16.33
CA TRP A 251 10.91 20.12 17.14
C TRP A 251 9.73 21.06 16.94
N GLU A 252 9.27 21.24 15.70
CA GLU A 252 8.08 22.03 15.39
C GLU A 252 6.84 21.44 16.05
N PHE A 253 6.72 20.11 16.08
CA PHE A 253 5.66 19.42 16.80
C PHE A 253 5.74 19.66 18.30
N LEU A 254 6.90 19.50 18.94
CA LEU A 254 7.05 19.64 20.39
C LEU A 254 6.84 21.09 20.87
N ARG A 255 7.28 22.10 20.13
CA ARG A 255 7.14 23.52 20.50
C ARG A 255 5.75 24.12 20.25
N SER A 256 4.94 23.49 19.39
CA SER A 256 3.57 23.96 19.10
C SER A 256 2.63 23.76 20.29
N SER A 257 1.47 24.39 20.35
CA SER A 257 0.41 23.94 21.26
C SER A 257 -0.23 22.62 20.76
N PRO A 258 -0.83 21.77 21.62
CA PRO A 258 -1.50 20.54 21.20
C PRO A 258 -2.81 20.79 20.43
N LEU A 259 -3.52 21.86 20.79
CA LEU A 259 -4.83 22.21 20.23
C LEU A 259 -4.78 23.42 19.28
N SER A 260 -3.69 24.18 19.28
CA SER A 260 -3.47 25.32 18.39
C SER A 260 -2.05 25.30 17.81
N LEU A 261 -1.79 26.09 16.76
CA LEU A 261 -0.43 26.29 16.25
C LEU A 261 0.32 27.41 16.98
N LYS A 262 -0.06 27.77 18.22
CA LYS A 262 0.73 28.74 18.99
C LYS A 262 2.14 28.18 19.23
N ASP A 263 3.16 28.97 18.93
CA ASP A 263 4.56 28.61 19.20
C ASP A 263 4.90 28.95 20.66
N GLY A 264 5.14 27.92 21.47
CA GLY A 264 5.56 28.05 22.87
C GLY A 264 7.08 28.13 23.06
N GLY A 265 7.86 28.03 21.98
CA GLY A 265 9.31 28.07 22.05
C GLY A 265 9.96 26.81 22.64
N LEU A 266 11.26 26.90 22.90
CA LEU A 266 12.07 25.78 23.40
C LEU A 266 11.72 25.41 24.85
N ASP A 267 11.34 26.40 25.67
CA ASP A 267 10.93 26.17 27.06
C ASP A 267 9.64 25.33 27.13
N TYR A 268 8.73 25.52 26.19
CA TYR A 268 7.55 24.67 26.08
C TYR A 268 7.90 23.27 25.59
N ALA A 269 8.80 23.17 24.60
CA ALA A 269 9.25 21.89 24.06
C ALA A 269 9.99 21.03 25.10
N SER A 270 10.77 21.63 26.00
CA SER A 270 11.51 20.91 27.06
C SER A 270 10.60 20.30 28.13
N GLN A 271 9.35 20.76 28.23
CA GLN A 271 8.34 20.21 29.14
C GLN A 271 7.59 19.00 28.55
N GLN A 272 7.88 18.63 27.30
CA GLN A 272 7.24 17.53 26.58
C GLN A 272 8.03 16.21 26.70
N GLY A 273 7.49 15.12 26.16
CA GLY A 273 8.10 13.79 26.19
C GLY A 273 9.28 13.58 25.23
N GLY A 274 9.69 14.62 24.48
CA GLY A 274 10.87 14.61 23.62
C GLY A 274 10.83 13.61 22.47
N PHE A 275 12.02 13.29 21.94
CA PHE A 275 12.23 12.29 20.89
C PHE A 275 12.53 10.92 21.50
N GLN A 276 11.85 9.89 21.00
CA GLN A 276 11.99 8.51 21.47
C GLN A 276 12.18 7.59 20.26
N LEU A 277 13.28 6.82 20.24
CA LEU A 277 13.44 5.74 19.28
C LEU A 277 12.59 4.56 19.73
N VAL A 278 11.72 4.07 18.86
CA VAL A 278 10.87 2.90 19.12
C VAL A 278 11.26 1.75 18.20
N ASN A 279 11.29 0.54 18.75
CA ASN A 279 11.53 -0.67 17.97
C ASN A 279 10.20 -1.43 17.81
N PRO A 280 9.63 -1.55 16.60
CA PRO A 280 8.36 -2.24 16.38
C PRO A 280 8.55 -3.76 16.46
N THR A 281 8.69 -4.26 17.69
CA THR A 281 8.85 -5.67 18.03
C THR A 281 7.89 -6.07 19.13
N GLU A 282 7.54 -7.35 19.19
CA GLU A 282 6.68 -7.95 20.23
C GLU A 282 7.12 -7.57 21.66
N ASP A 283 8.43 -7.57 21.95
CA ASP A 283 8.98 -7.20 23.26
C ASP A 283 8.62 -5.78 23.72
N TRP A 284 8.46 -4.84 22.76
CA TRP A 284 8.15 -3.44 23.04
C TRP A 284 6.65 -3.17 22.97
N PHE A 285 5.96 -3.91 22.11
CA PHE A 285 4.54 -3.74 21.81
C PHE A 285 3.87 -5.12 21.78
N PRO A 286 3.37 -5.63 22.93
CA PRO A 286 2.76 -6.96 22.98
C PRO A 286 1.54 -7.08 22.06
N GLY A 287 1.46 -8.17 21.30
CA GLY A 287 0.46 -8.42 20.25
C GLY A 287 0.79 -7.78 18.90
N LEU A 288 1.98 -7.18 18.73
CA LEU A 288 2.36 -6.53 17.48
C LEU A 288 2.60 -7.55 16.35
N GLU A 289 3.17 -8.72 16.66
CA GLU A 289 3.47 -9.71 15.61
C GLU A 289 2.17 -10.24 14.96
N GLU A 290 1.10 -10.45 15.74
CA GLU A 290 -0.21 -10.84 15.21
C GLU A 290 -0.77 -9.78 14.24
N ILE A 291 -0.67 -8.49 14.60
CA ILE A 291 -1.09 -7.39 13.73
C ILE A 291 -0.21 -7.37 12.46
N ARG A 292 1.10 -7.58 12.61
CA ARG A 292 2.04 -7.63 11.49
C ARG A 292 1.73 -8.77 10.53
N GLU A 293 1.46 -9.96 11.04
CA GLU A 293 1.04 -11.13 10.26
C GLU A 293 -0.25 -10.84 9.47
N GLU A 294 -1.22 -10.14 10.07
CA GLU A 294 -2.41 -9.67 9.34
C GLU A 294 -2.00 -8.79 8.14
N PHE A 295 -1.15 -7.79 8.35
CA PHE A 295 -0.69 -6.87 7.30
C PHE A 295 0.10 -7.56 6.17
N VAL A 296 0.87 -8.61 6.50
CA VAL A 296 1.64 -9.42 5.53
C VAL A 296 0.73 -10.36 4.73
N SER A 297 -0.39 -10.79 5.32
CA SER A 297 -1.26 -11.81 4.74
C SER A 297 -1.83 -11.44 3.37
N TRP A 298 -2.02 -12.45 2.52
CA TRP A 298 -2.75 -12.30 1.25
C TRP A 298 -4.16 -11.74 1.48
N ALA A 299 -4.85 -12.25 2.52
CA ALA A 299 -6.20 -11.86 2.87
C ALA A 299 -6.33 -10.35 3.12
N TRP A 300 -5.28 -9.72 3.64
CA TRP A 300 -5.23 -8.28 3.83
C TRP A 300 -4.78 -7.53 2.57
N ARG A 301 -3.58 -7.82 2.07
CA ARG A 301 -2.97 -7.08 0.96
C ARG A 301 -3.84 -7.11 -0.29
N TYR A 302 -4.32 -8.29 -0.66
CA TYR A 302 -5.05 -8.54 -1.90
C TYR A 302 -6.51 -8.90 -1.63
N GLY A 303 -6.79 -9.60 -0.54
CA GLY A 303 -8.12 -10.10 -0.21
C GLY A 303 -9.14 -9.04 0.22
N LYS A 304 -8.68 -7.84 0.56
CA LYS A 304 -9.55 -6.68 0.82
C LYS A 304 -9.92 -5.88 -0.44
N THR A 305 -9.44 -6.29 -1.62
CA THR A 305 -9.77 -5.64 -2.88
C THR A 305 -11.27 -5.77 -3.17
N PRO A 306 -11.98 -4.68 -3.51
CA PRO A 306 -13.36 -4.74 -4.00
C PRO A 306 -13.47 -5.67 -5.21
N LYS A 307 -14.64 -6.30 -5.40
CA LYS A 307 -14.91 -7.17 -6.56
C LYS A 307 -14.49 -6.48 -7.86
N PHE A 308 -13.88 -7.23 -8.75
CA PHE A 308 -13.52 -6.76 -10.07
C PHE A 308 -13.60 -7.88 -11.12
N THR A 309 -13.68 -7.46 -12.37
CA THR A 309 -13.60 -8.35 -13.53
C THR A 309 -12.39 -7.98 -14.36
N VAL A 310 -11.66 -8.97 -14.86
CA VAL A 310 -10.60 -8.78 -15.87
C VAL A 310 -11.10 -9.38 -17.16
N SER A 311 -11.13 -8.62 -18.24
CA SER A 311 -11.57 -9.13 -19.55
C SER A 311 -10.58 -8.77 -20.65
N ARG A 312 -10.29 -9.74 -21.52
CA ARG A 312 -9.57 -9.51 -22.78
C ARG A 312 -10.22 -10.23 -23.95
N SER A 313 -10.05 -9.64 -25.13
CA SER A 313 -10.54 -10.15 -26.40
C SER A 313 -9.39 -10.71 -27.23
N PHE A 314 -9.66 -11.81 -27.93
CA PHE A 314 -8.72 -12.55 -28.75
C PHE A 314 -9.36 -12.90 -30.10
N PRO A 315 -8.65 -12.73 -31.23
CA PRO A 315 -9.15 -13.17 -32.52
C PRO A 315 -9.47 -14.67 -32.52
N VAL A 316 -10.52 -15.05 -33.25
CA VAL A 316 -10.90 -16.47 -33.39
C VAL A 316 -9.85 -17.20 -34.24
N PRO A 317 -9.22 -18.27 -33.73
CA PRO A 317 -8.30 -19.09 -34.53
C PRO A 317 -9.02 -19.84 -35.65
N ASP A 318 -8.34 -20.01 -36.79
CA ASP A 318 -8.84 -20.77 -37.95
C ASP A 318 -9.40 -22.15 -37.61
N MET A 319 -8.77 -22.85 -36.67
CA MET A 319 -9.19 -24.19 -36.24
C MET A 319 -10.58 -24.17 -35.55
N ILE A 320 -10.82 -23.18 -34.70
CA ILE A 320 -12.09 -23.00 -33.98
C ILE A 320 -13.19 -22.56 -34.96
N ALA A 321 -12.85 -21.72 -35.93
CA ALA A 321 -13.77 -21.32 -37.00
C ALA A 321 -14.17 -22.52 -37.90
N ARG A 322 -13.24 -23.42 -38.22
CA ARG A 322 -13.55 -24.64 -39.00
C ARG A 322 -14.51 -25.57 -38.25
N GLN A 323 -14.35 -25.73 -36.94
CA GLN A 323 -15.25 -26.56 -36.12
C GLN A 323 -16.65 -25.98 -36.00
N SER A 324 -16.79 -24.65 -35.96
CA SER A 324 -18.11 -24.02 -35.92
C SER A 324 -18.86 -24.10 -37.27
N GLY A 325 -18.17 -24.45 -38.35
CA GLY A 325 -18.74 -24.46 -39.70
C GLY A 325 -19.00 -23.06 -40.26
N VAL A 326 -18.52 -22.01 -39.57
CA VAL A 326 -18.63 -20.61 -40.00
C VAL A 326 -17.31 -20.21 -40.68
N PRO A 327 -17.32 -19.74 -41.94
CA PRO A 327 -16.10 -19.24 -42.57
C PRO A 327 -15.48 -18.10 -41.76
N LEU A 328 -14.16 -18.12 -41.55
CA LEU A 328 -13.44 -17.11 -40.74
C LEU A 328 -13.75 -15.67 -41.17
N LYS A 329 -13.90 -15.43 -42.48
CA LYS A 329 -14.27 -14.12 -43.07
C LYS A 329 -15.62 -13.57 -42.60
N ASP A 330 -16.51 -14.44 -42.11
CA ASP A 330 -17.86 -14.10 -41.68
C ASP A 330 -17.91 -13.89 -40.15
N ILE A 331 -16.83 -14.23 -39.43
CA ILE A 331 -16.66 -13.95 -37.99
C ILE A 331 -16.11 -12.53 -37.85
N LYS A 332 -16.93 -11.63 -37.33
CA LYS A 332 -16.59 -10.20 -37.17
C LYS A 332 -16.24 -9.80 -35.74
N GLU A 333 -16.32 -10.75 -34.81
CA GLU A 333 -16.26 -10.52 -33.38
C GLU A 333 -15.18 -11.42 -32.77
N ASP A 334 -14.47 -10.90 -31.78
CA ASP A 334 -13.44 -11.64 -31.05
C ASP A 334 -14.04 -12.53 -29.95
N LEU A 335 -13.34 -13.61 -29.61
CA LEU A 335 -13.55 -14.35 -28.37
C LEU A 335 -13.16 -13.46 -27.19
N ALA A 336 -13.87 -13.55 -26.06
CA ALA A 336 -13.46 -12.85 -24.86
C ALA A 336 -13.36 -13.78 -23.66
N ILE A 337 -12.25 -13.68 -22.91
CA ILE A 337 -12.08 -14.34 -21.62
C ILE A 337 -12.27 -13.30 -20.53
N SER A 338 -13.13 -13.63 -19.57
CA SER A 338 -13.41 -12.80 -18.40
C SER A 338 -13.18 -13.56 -17.11
N PHE A 339 -12.41 -12.99 -16.18
CA PHE A 339 -12.23 -13.48 -14.82
C PHE A 339 -13.08 -12.64 -13.87
N GLU A 340 -13.89 -13.28 -13.04
CA GLU A 340 -14.48 -12.63 -11.87
C GLU A 340 -13.62 -12.89 -10.65
N VAL A 341 -13.15 -11.81 -10.00
CA VAL A 341 -12.27 -11.90 -8.83
C VAL A 341 -12.96 -11.29 -7.62
N VAL A 342 -13.12 -12.10 -6.57
CA VAL A 342 -13.74 -11.72 -5.29
C VAL A 342 -12.75 -12.01 -4.18
N LYS A 343 -12.48 -11.00 -3.33
CA LYS A 343 -11.49 -11.10 -2.23
C LYS A 343 -10.12 -11.62 -2.72
N GLY A 344 -9.69 -11.18 -3.91
CA GLY A 344 -8.41 -11.59 -4.51
C GLY A 344 -8.32 -13.07 -4.88
N VAL A 345 -9.46 -13.74 -5.02
CA VAL A 345 -9.61 -15.14 -5.41
C VAL A 345 -10.48 -15.21 -6.66
N ILE A 346 -10.14 -16.11 -7.59
CA ILE A 346 -10.90 -16.36 -8.81
C ILE A 346 -12.22 -17.03 -8.42
N GLU A 347 -13.32 -16.31 -8.56
CA GLU A 347 -14.67 -16.78 -8.25
C GLU A 347 -15.29 -17.49 -9.45
N ASP A 348 -15.04 -16.96 -10.66
CA ASP A 348 -15.54 -17.50 -11.91
C ASP A 348 -14.64 -17.15 -13.09
N VAL A 349 -14.68 -17.97 -14.14
CA VAL A 349 -14.00 -17.71 -15.41
C VAL A 349 -14.99 -17.99 -16.53
N THR A 350 -15.22 -17.00 -17.39
CA THR A 350 -16.18 -17.09 -18.50
C THR A 350 -15.48 -16.93 -19.84
N LEU A 351 -15.72 -17.86 -20.76
CA LEU A 351 -15.39 -17.71 -22.17
C LEU A 351 -16.64 -17.25 -22.93
N LYS A 352 -16.61 -16.02 -23.45
CA LYS A 352 -17.68 -15.50 -24.31
C LYS A 352 -17.34 -15.78 -25.76
N ILE A 353 -18.22 -16.55 -26.39
CA ILE A 353 -18.14 -16.92 -27.80
C ILE A 353 -18.94 -15.91 -28.62
N PRO A 354 -18.43 -15.45 -29.77
CA PRO A 354 -19.18 -14.63 -30.71
C PRO A 354 -20.58 -15.17 -31.00
N PRO A 355 -21.65 -14.35 -30.95
CA PRO A 355 -23.00 -14.75 -31.33
C PRO A 355 -23.09 -15.39 -32.72
N SER A 356 -22.25 -14.91 -33.65
CA SER A 356 -22.07 -15.45 -34.99
C SER A 356 -21.66 -16.94 -35.03
N MET A 357 -21.12 -17.47 -33.93
CA MET A 357 -20.69 -18.87 -33.77
C MET A 357 -21.62 -19.71 -32.88
N MET A 358 -22.60 -19.10 -32.19
CA MET A 358 -23.46 -19.81 -31.22
C MET A 358 -24.46 -20.79 -31.85
N SER A 359 -24.67 -20.71 -33.17
CA SER A 359 -25.54 -21.63 -33.93
C SER A 359 -24.85 -22.94 -34.34
N ALA A 360 -23.56 -23.10 -34.03
CA ALA A 360 -22.77 -24.28 -34.37
C ALA A 360 -22.88 -25.39 -33.32
N LYS A 361 -23.09 -26.64 -33.77
CA LYS A 361 -22.99 -27.84 -32.90
C LYS A 361 -21.56 -27.96 -32.37
N GLY A 362 -21.38 -28.03 -31.05
CA GLY A 362 -20.09 -28.42 -30.43
C GLY A 362 -19.56 -27.50 -29.33
N PHE A 363 -20.10 -26.29 -29.18
CA PHE A 363 -19.72 -25.39 -28.08
C PHE A 363 -20.72 -25.45 -26.92
N SER A 364 -20.73 -26.57 -26.21
CA SER A 364 -21.33 -26.68 -24.88
C SER A 364 -20.23 -27.10 -23.91
N GLY A 365 -19.38 -26.15 -23.51
CA GLY A 365 -18.14 -26.47 -22.83
C GLY A 365 -17.89 -25.58 -21.62
N ASP A 366 -18.33 -26.03 -20.45
CA ASP A 366 -17.54 -25.78 -19.25
C ASP A 366 -16.23 -26.56 -19.45
N ALA A 367 -15.22 -25.95 -20.06
CA ALA A 367 -13.90 -26.57 -20.21
C ALA A 367 -13.33 -26.90 -18.83
N GLU A 368 -12.78 -28.10 -18.62
CA GLU A 368 -12.18 -28.54 -17.35
C GLU A 368 -11.06 -27.60 -16.87
N VAL A 369 -10.42 -26.91 -17.82
CA VAL A 369 -9.44 -25.85 -17.58
C VAL A 369 -10.05 -24.66 -16.80
N LEU A 370 -11.32 -24.29 -17.05
CA LEU A 370 -12.02 -23.19 -16.36
C LEU A 370 -12.28 -23.52 -14.89
N THR A 371 -12.59 -24.79 -14.57
CA THR A 371 -12.93 -25.19 -13.19
C THR A 371 -11.70 -25.29 -12.29
N SER A 372 -10.52 -25.61 -12.84
CA SER A 372 -9.26 -25.75 -12.09
C SER A 372 -8.79 -24.47 -11.38
N LEU A 373 -9.12 -23.30 -11.96
CA LEU A 373 -8.72 -21.99 -11.45
C LEU A 373 -9.64 -21.48 -10.34
N ARG A 374 -10.86 -22.01 -10.25
CA ARG A 374 -11.85 -21.53 -9.29
C ARG A 374 -11.36 -21.74 -7.86
N GLY A 375 -11.50 -20.72 -7.02
CA GLY A 375 -11.03 -20.74 -5.64
C GLY A 375 -9.52 -20.52 -5.47
N LYS A 376 -8.74 -20.36 -6.55
CA LYS A 376 -7.32 -20.02 -6.48
C LYS A 376 -7.11 -18.52 -6.34
N ARG A 377 -5.98 -18.13 -5.72
CA ARG A 377 -5.58 -16.72 -5.61
C ARG A 377 -5.33 -16.16 -7.02
N PHE A 378 -5.75 -14.92 -7.27
CA PHE A 378 -5.48 -14.24 -8.53
C PHE A 378 -4.03 -13.73 -8.55
N CYS A 379 -3.09 -14.63 -8.82
CA CYS A 379 -1.65 -14.36 -8.88
C CYS A 379 -0.95 -15.32 -9.85
N GLU A 380 0.34 -15.08 -10.10
CA GLU A 380 1.16 -15.86 -11.04
C GLU A 380 1.15 -17.36 -10.76
N SER A 381 1.10 -17.80 -9.50
CA SER A 381 1.03 -19.24 -9.16
C SER A 381 -0.23 -19.94 -9.69
N ALA A 382 -1.33 -19.22 -9.94
CA ALA A 382 -2.49 -19.81 -10.59
C ALA A 382 -2.19 -20.19 -12.06
N MET A 383 -1.20 -19.54 -12.67
CA MET A 383 -0.75 -19.86 -14.02
C MET A 383 0.07 -21.14 -14.10
N GLU A 384 0.84 -21.44 -13.06
CA GLU A 384 1.60 -22.69 -12.97
C GLU A 384 0.65 -23.90 -13.00
N ILE A 385 -0.48 -23.80 -12.30
CA ILE A 385 -1.54 -24.82 -12.28
C ILE A 385 -2.10 -25.05 -13.69
N LEU A 386 -2.36 -23.98 -14.45
CA LEU A 386 -2.79 -24.10 -15.85
C LEU A 386 -1.77 -24.84 -16.71
N GLY A 387 -0.48 -24.55 -16.53
CA GLY A 387 0.60 -25.25 -17.23
C GLY A 387 0.66 -26.74 -16.90
N GLU A 388 0.50 -27.09 -15.62
CA GLU A 388 0.51 -28.48 -15.15
C GLU A 388 -0.71 -29.27 -15.63
N SER A 389 -1.93 -28.69 -15.57
CA SER A 389 -3.15 -29.36 -16.04
C SER A 389 -3.10 -29.69 -17.54
N LEU A 390 -2.48 -28.83 -18.36
CA LEU A 390 -2.26 -29.09 -19.78
C LEU A 390 -1.14 -30.11 -20.04
N GLY A 391 -0.13 -30.19 -19.17
CA GLY A 391 0.97 -31.16 -19.29
C GLY A 391 0.60 -32.56 -18.80
N GLN A 392 -0.31 -32.68 -17.83
CA GLN A 392 -0.76 -33.98 -17.32
C GLN A 392 -1.65 -34.74 -18.31
N SER A 393 -2.40 -34.05 -19.19
CA SER A 393 -3.20 -34.70 -20.25
C SER A 393 -2.33 -35.44 -21.29
N GLU A 394 -1.09 -35.00 -21.50
CA GLU A 394 -0.12 -35.71 -22.36
C GLU A 394 0.43 -36.98 -21.68
N SER A 395 0.63 -36.95 -20.35
CA SER A 395 1.23 -38.08 -19.61
C SER A 395 0.33 -39.31 -19.53
N GLN A 396 -1.00 -39.14 -19.48
CA GLN A 396 -1.97 -40.24 -19.50
C GLN A 396 -2.18 -40.85 -20.89
N HIS A 397 -1.71 -40.18 -21.96
CA HIS A 397 -1.78 -40.68 -23.33
C HIS A 397 -0.46 -41.25 -23.88
N SER A 398 0.60 -41.34 -23.07
CA SER A 398 1.93 -41.81 -23.50
C SER A 398 2.04 -43.33 -23.81
N CYS A 399 0.94 -44.05 -23.95
CA CYS A 399 0.93 -45.44 -24.43
C CYS A 399 0.42 -45.63 -25.88
N ALA A 400 0.27 -44.55 -26.67
CA ALA A 400 -0.08 -44.67 -28.09
C ALA A 400 0.85 -43.81 -28.95
N GLU A 401 1.82 -44.45 -29.61
CA GLU A 401 2.53 -43.87 -30.74
C GLU A 401 1.55 -43.56 -31.91
N GLN A 402 1.78 -42.42 -32.55
CA GLN A 402 1.31 -42.01 -33.88
C GLN A 402 -0.20 -41.78 -34.09
N LEU A 403 -0.72 -40.65 -33.59
CA LEU A 403 -1.78 -39.88 -34.26
C LEU A 403 -1.67 -38.42 -33.80
N GLY A 404 -1.86 -37.47 -34.72
CA GLY A 404 -1.71 -36.02 -34.46
C GLY A 404 -2.51 -35.55 -33.24
N THR A 405 -2.04 -34.48 -32.60
CA THR A 405 -2.76 -33.78 -31.52
C THR A 405 -4.23 -33.57 -31.93
N SER A 406 -5.16 -34.02 -31.10
CA SER A 406 -6.58 -33.88 -31.40
C SER A 406 -6.95 -32.39 -31.45
N VAL A 407 -7.89 -32.02 -32.32
CA VAL A 407 -8.34 -30.61 -32.43
C VAL A 407 -8.93 -30.11 -31.09
N GLU A 408 -9.44 -31.02 -30.25
CA GLU A 408 -9.88 -30.74 -28.88
C GLU A 408 -8.71 -30.31 -27.97
N THR A 409 -7.57 -30.99 -28.01
CA THR A 409 -6.38 -30.62 -27.21
C THR A 409 -5.73 -29.31 -27.68
N GLU A 410 -5.83 -28.98 -28.97
CA GLU A 410 -5.41 -27.66 -29.48
C GLU A 410 -6.33 -26.53 -29.03
N GLY A 411 -7.66 -26.75 -29.02
CA GLY A 411 -8.64 -25.78 -28.52
C GLY A 411 -8.45 -25.44 -27.04
N GLU A 412 -8.22 -26.47 -26.21
CA GLU A 412 -7.92 -26.30 -24.78
C GLU A 412 -6.63 -25.52 -24.54
N ARG A 413 -5.56 -25.79 -25.31
CA ARG A 413 -4.31 -25.03 -25.26
C ARG A 413 -4.50 -23.57 -25.62
N PHE A 414 -5.28 -23.28 -26.66
CA PHE A 414 -5.59 -21.90 -27.06
C PHE A 414 -6.33 -21.15 -25.94
N VAL A 415 -7.37 -21.77 -25.37
CA VAL A 415 -8.14 -21.18 -24.27
C VAL A 415 -7.25 -20.90 -23.05
N ALA A 416 -6.38 -21.85 -22.69
CA ALA A 416 -5.46 -21.66 -21.58
C ALA A 416 -4.38 -20.59 -21.84
N ASP A 417 -3.90 -20.45 -23.09
CA ASP A 417 -2.98 -19.37 -23.45
C ASP A 417 -3.67 -18.00 -23.38
N CYS A 418 -4.92 -17.90 -23.84
CA CYS A 418 -5.72 -16.68 -23.69
C CYS A 418 -5.94 -16.32 -22.22
N MET A 419 -6.17 -17.33 -21.35
CA MET A 419 -6.24 -17.12 -19.89
C MET A 419 -4.92 -16.57 -19.34
N ARG A 420 -3.78 -17.16 -19.74
CA ARG A 420 -2.45 -16.68 -19.38
C ARG A 420 -2.24 -15.23 -19.76
N GLN A 421 -2.49 -14.91 -21.02
CA GLN A 421 -2.34 -13.54 -21.52
C GLN A 421 -3.26 -12.56 -20.77
N THR A 422 -4.47 -12.98 -20.41
CA THR A 422 -5.41 -12.16 -19.64
C THR A 422 -4.91 -11.89 -18.21
N MET A 423 -4.36 -12.90 -17.53
CA MET A 423 -3.82 -12.73 -16.17
C MET A 423 -2.48 -11.99 -16.16
N MET A 424 -1.59 -12.22 -17.12
CA MET A 424 -0.30 -11.53 -17.23
C MET A 424 -0.44 -10.05 -17.60
N ALA A 425 -1.57 -9.65 -18.18
CA ALA A 425 -1.86 -8.25 -18.46
C ALA A 425 -2.06 -7.40 -17.20
N VAL A 426 -2.13 -8.01 -16.01
CA VAL A 426 -2.62 -7.41 -14.79
C VAL A 426 -1.59 -7.51 -13.68
#